data_AF-A0A2S2NB36-F1
#
_entry.id   AF-A0A2S2NB36-F1
#
_cell.length_a   1.000
_cell.length_b   1.000
_cell.length_c   1.000
_cell.angle_alpha   90.00
_cell.angle_beta   90.00
_cell.angle_gamma   90.00
#
_symmetry.space_group_name_H-M   'P 1'
#
loop_
_entity.id
_entity.type
_entity.pdbx_description
1 polymer ?
#
loop_
_entity_poly.entity_id
_entity_poly.type
_entity_poly.pdbx_seq_one_letter_code
_entity_poly.pdbx_strand_id
1 'polypeptide(L)'
;VIMITDGDCYEGLRKPDITPFLFPGKLIVVPLDQVSSLYKNNYDSNKLPNGLGYITSPELPLTPLSVAKVFEKIAKETYVPYSAILRCGNLKSDVHLIPPPMSYTKAADFEIMTCCISSELNIIGFLESSKVECPATLSRHLVLPQRILDESTETNEASAKTPSFCVLLHGALKVNTFVLLYLNQFK
;
A
#
# COMPACT_ATOMS: atom_id res chain seq x y z
N VAL A 1 -7.09 7.60 5.62
CA VAL A 1 -8.39 8.31 5.65
C VAL A 1 -8.30 9.50 4.73
N ILE A 2 -9.25 9.65 3.80
CA ILE A 2 -9.34 10.84 2.94
C ILE A 2 -10.57 11.63 3.40
N MET A 3 -10.36 12.86 3.86
CA MET A 3 -11.42 13.78 4.26
C MET A 3 -11.61 14.82 3.17
N ILE A 4 -12.79 14.85 2.57
CA ILE A 4 -13.17 15.84 1.57
C ILE A 4 -14.10 16.83 2.27
N THR A 5 -13.79 18.12 2.19
CA THR A 5 -14.54 19.17 2.90
C THR A 5 -14.50 20.46 2.09
N ASP A 6 -15.52 21.30 2.20
CA ASP A 6 -15.50 22.69 1.76
C ASP A 6 -14.74 23.60 2.75
N GLY A 7 -14.44 23.11 3.96
CA GLY A 7 -13.79 23.88 5.01
C GLY A 7 -14.72 24.80 5.79
N ASP A 8 -16.04 24.71 5.55
CA ASP A 8 -17.05 25.45 6.30
C ASP A 8 -17.42 24.68 7.58
N CYS A 9 -16.59 24.87 8.61
CA CYS A 9 -16.89 24.37 9.94
C CYS A 9 -17.79 25.40 10.62
N TYR A 10 -19.10 25.11 10.76
CA TYR A 10 -20.06 25.94 11.50
C TYR A 10 -19.44 26.50 12.79
N GLU A 11 -19.47 27.84 12.95
CA GLU A 11 -18.78 28.57 14.03
C GLU A 11 -19.15 28.15 15.47
N GLY A 12 -20.20 27.33 15.65
CA GLY A 12 -20.62 26.77 16.93
C GLY A 12 -20.03 25.40 17.28
N LEU A 13 -19.36 24.72 16.35
CA LEU A 13 -18.72 23.43 16.61
C LEU A 13 -17.27 23.65 17.08
N ARG A 14 -16.88 22.91 18.14
CA ARG A 14 -15.48 22.87 18.62
C ARG A 14 -14.55 22.69 17.41
N LYS A 15 -13.45 23.45 17.37
CA LYS A 15 -12.37 23.27 16.39
C LYS A 15 -12.09 21.77 16.24
N PRO A 16 -11.95 21.25 15.00
CA PRO A 16 -11.71 19.84 14.79
C PRO A 16 -10.43 19.44 15.51
N ASP A 17 -10.57 18.59 16.54
CA ASP A 17 -9.44 18.03 17.26
C ASP A 17 -8.83 16.92 16.39
N ILE A 18 -7.70 17.21 15.76
CA ILE A 18 -6.98 16.24 14.92
C ILE A 18 -6.16 15.34 15.84
N THR A 19 -6.84 14.43 16.53
CA THR A 19 -6.20 13.42 17.36
C THR A 19 -5.60 12.30 16.50
N PRO A 20 -4.48 11.70 16.93
CA PRO A 20 -3.93 10.55 16.22
C PRO A 20 -4.93 9.41 16.16
N PHE A 21 -4.94 8.70 15.03
CA PHE A 21 -5.76 7.49 14.90
C PHE A 21 -5.31 6.44 15.92
N LEU A 22 -6.28 5.69 16.45
CA LEU A 22 -6.02 4.49 17.26
C LEU A 22 -5.46 3.32 16.42
N PHE A 23 -5.26 3.53 15.12
CA PHE A 23 -4.74 2.56 14.18
C PHE A 23 -3.68 3.23 13.28
N PRO A 24 -2.72 2.46 12.73
CA PRO A 24 -1.76 3.01 11.77
C PRO A 24 -2.49 3.59 10.55
N GLY A 25 -2.26 4.86 10.25
CA GLY A 25 -2.94 5.51 9.13
C GLY A 25 -2.50 6.95 8.91
N LYS A 26 -2.75 7.44 7.69
CA LYS A 26 -2.56 8.85 7.30
C LYS A 26 -3.92 9.50 7.03
N LEU A 27 -4.08 10.75 7.45
CA LEU A 27 -5.21 11.62 7.14
C LEU A 27 -4.82 12.54 5.97
N ILE A 28 -5.51 12.42 4.85
CA ILE A 28 -5.35 13.31 3.70
C ILE A 28 -6.58 14.22 3.65
N VAL A 29 -6.38 15.53 3.78
CA VAL A 29 -7.46 16.51 3.75
C VAL A 29 -7.48 17.18 2.38
N VAL A 30 -8.63 17.14 1.72
CA VAL A 30 -8.87 17.75 0.40
C VAL A 30 -9.94 18.84 0.55
N PRO A 31 -9.53 20.10 0.78
CA PRO A 31 -10.45 21.24 0.80
C PRO A 31 -10.91 21.57 -0.63
N LEU A 32 -12.21 21.66 -0.84
CA LEU A 32 -12.85 21.98 -2.11
C LEU A 32 -13.17 23.46 -2.29
N ASP A 33 -12.95 24.31 -1.29
CA ASP A 33 -13.03 25.76 -1.42
C ASP A 33 -11.71 26.42 -1.01
N GLN A 34 -11.59 27.74 -1.18
CA GLN A 34 -10.47 28.54 -0.71
C GLN A 34 -10.22 28.18 0.75
N VAL A 35 -9.11 27.46 0.98
CA VAL A 35 -8.73 26.90 2.29
C VAL A 35 -9.08 27.93 3.36
N SER A 36 -10.17 27.68 4.10
CA SER A 36 -10.58 28.55 5.21
C SER A 36 -9.33 28.83 6.00
N SER A 37 -9.05 30.11 6.24
CA SER A 37 -7.85 30.58 6.95
C SER A 37 -7.58 29.78 8.23
N LEU A 38 -8.60 29.13 8.80
CA LEU A 38 -8.52 28.07 9.81
C LEU A 38 -7.44 26.99 9.57
N TYR A 39 -7.25 26.45 8.36
CA TYR A 39 -6.22 25.42 8.14
C TYR A 39 -4.83 26.01 7.81
N LYS A 40 -4.78 27.12 7.07
CA LYS A 40 -3.53 27.83 6.76
C LYS A 40 -2.91 28.51 7.99
N ASN A 41 -3.72 29.04 8.90
CA ASN A 41 -3.25 29.74 10.10
C ASN A 41 -2.75 28.79 11.19
N ASN A 42 -3.15 27.51 11.17
CA ASN A 42 -2.71 26.52 12.16
C ASN A 42 -1.58 25.61 11.63
N TYR A 43 -1.42 25.49 10.31
CA TYR A 43 -0.45 24.59 9.69
C TYR A 43 0.33 25.30 8.59
N ASP A 44 1.48 25.87 8.97
CA ASP A 44 2.41 26.62 8.10
C ASP A 44 3.09 25.74 7.02
N SER A 45 2.88 24.43 7.12
CA SER A 45 3.27 23.45 6.11
C SER A 45 2.04 22.64 5.77
N ASN A 46 1.90 22.18 4.52
CA ASN A 46 0.83 21.26 4.11
C ASN A 46 0.82 19.91 4.86
N LYS A 47 1.49 19.80 6.01
CA LYS A 47 1.60 18.63 6.88
C LYS A 47 0.69 18.83 8.09
N LEU A 48 -0.01 17.77 8.46
CA LEU A 48 -0.75 17.70 9.71
C LEU A 48 0.21 17.43 10.88
N PRO A 49 -0.15 17.81 12.11
CA PRO A 49 0.70 17.66 13.28
C PRO A 49 1.05 16.18 13.52
N ASN A 50 2.21 15.96 14.15
CA ASN A 50 2.72 14.62 14.50
C ASN A 50 2.85 13.65 13.30
N GLY A 51 2.96 14.17 12.07
CA GLY A 51 3.07 13.34 10.87
C GLY A 51 1.79 12.58 10.52
N LEU A 52 0.65 13.01 11.05
CA LEU A 52 -0.64 12.34 10.85
C LEU A 52 -1.12 12.33 9.40
N GLY A 53 -0.54 13.16 8.56
CA GLY A 53 -0.83 13.18 7.13
C GLY A 53 -0.61 14.57 6.55
N TYR A 54 -1.41 14.94 5.56
CA TYR A 54 -1.18 16.15 4.78
C TYR A 54 -2.45 16.73 4.17
N ILE A 55 -2.37 17.99 3.79
CA ILE A 55 -3.42 18.74 3.11
C ILE A 55 -3.02 18.90 1.64
N THR A 56 -3.93 18.63 0.71
CA THR A 56 -3.72 18.85 -0.72
C THR A 56 -4.98 19.41 -1.36
N SER A 57 -4.85 20.54 -2.06
CA SER A 57 -5.99 21.27 -2.63
C SER A 57 -5.96 21.28 -4.16
N PRO A 58 -7.12 21.34 -4.83
CA PRO A 58 -7.20 21.55 -6.27
C PRO A 58 -6.75 22.96 -6.66
N GLU A 59 -6.27 23.10 -7.89
CA GLU A 59 -5.98 24.40 -8.50
C GLU A 59 -7.29 25.18 -8.73
N LEU A 60 -7.24 26.51 -8.54
CA LEU A 60 -8.35 27.42 -8.82
C LEU A 60 -8.28 27.90 -10.29
N PRO A 61 -9.43 28.10 -10.97
CA PRO A 61 -10.80 27.86 -10.50
C PRO A 61 -11.11 26.37 -10.32
N LEU A 62 -11.99 26.06 -9.37
CA LEU A 62 -12.45 24.69 -9.14
C LEU A 62 -13.16 24.16 -10.39
N THR A 63 -12.59 23.12 -10.96
CA THR A 63 -13.17 22.41 -12.10
C THR A 63 -13.10 20.91 -11.83
N PRO A 64 -13.96 20.10 -12.48
CA PRO A 64 -13.84 18.64 -12.39
C PRO A 64 -12.43 18.14 -12.73
N LEU A 65 -11.74 18.81 -13.67
CA LEU A 65 -10.37 18.49 -14.05
C LEU A 65 -9.36 18.80 -12.93
N SER A 66 -9.46 19.96 -12.27
CA SER A 66 -8.53 20.30 -11.18
C SER A 66 -8.71 19.39 -9.96
N VAL A 67 -9.94 18.97 -9.67
CA VAL A 67 -10.23 17.95 -8.64
C VAL A 67 -9.69 16.58 -9.05
N ALA A 68 -9.93 16.14 -10.29
CA ALA A 68 -9.44 14.85 -10.78
C ALA A 68 -7.91 14.72 -10.66
N LYS A 69 -7.16 15.77 -11.00
CA LYS A 69 -5.69 15.81 -10.83
C LYS A 69 -5.24 15.56 -9.39
N VAL A 70 -5.96 16.10 -8.40
CA VAL A 70 -5.64 15.89 -6.98
C VAL A 70 -5.85 14.43 -6.59
N PHE A 71 -6.96 13.82 -6.98
CA PHE A 71 -7.22 12.41 -6.67
C PHE A 71 -6.30 11.46 -7.43
N GLU A 72 -5.91 11.82 -8.66
CA GLU A 72 -4.88 11.07 -9.41
C GLU A 72 -3.53 11.11 -8.69
N LYS A 73 -3.14 12.27 -8.15
CA LYS A 73 -1.95 12.40 -7.31
C LYS A 73 -2.06 11.53 -6.05
N ILE A 74 -3.17 11.60 -5.32
CA ILE A 74 -3.40 10.76 -4.12
C ILE A 74 -3.33 9.26 -4.47
N ALA A 75 -3.91 8.86 -5.60
CA ALA A 75 -3.88 7.50 -6.10
C ALA A 75 -2.44 7.02 -6.32
N LYS A 76 -1.64 7.82 -7.03
CA LYS A 76 -0.22 7.54 -7.32
C LYS A 76 0.68 7.57 -6.09
N GLU A 77 0.29 8.24 -5.01
CA GLU A 77 1.09 8.30 -3.78
C GLU A 77 0.72 7.18 -2.79
N THR A 78 -0.56 6.78 -2.76
CA THR A 78 -1.10 5.94 -1.65
C THR A 78 -1.48 4.53 -2.09
N TYR A 79 -1.88 4.34 -3.36
CA TYR A 79 -2.49 3.09 -3.83
C TYR A 79 -1.62 2.38 -4.88
N VAL A 80 -0.30 2.59 -4.84
CA VAL A 80 0.65 1.92 -5.73
C VAL A 80 0.90 0.49 -5.23
N PRO A 81 0.62 -0.55 -6.03
CA PRO A 81 0.96 -1.93 -5.67
C PRO A 81 2.46 -2.08 -5.47
N TYR A 82 2.88 -2.93 -4.53
CA TYR A 82 4.29 -3.25 -4.37
C TYR A 82 4.70 -4.32 -5.37
N SER A 83 5.56 -3.97 -6.33
CA SER A 83 6.09 -4.92 -7.32
C SER A 83 7.28 -5.70 -6.78
N ALA A 84 7.26 -7.02 -7.00
CA ALA A 84 8.31 -7.94 -6.59
C ALA A 84 8.49 -9.07 -7.61
N ILE A 85 9.59 -9.81 -7.49
CA ILE A 85 9.87 -11.01 -8.29
C ILE A 85 9.78 -12.22 -7.36
N LEU A 86 8.83 -13.12 -7.62
CA LEU A 86 8.71 -14.40 -6.91
C LEU A 86 9.57 -15.46 -7.61
N ARG A 87 10.49 -16.08 -6.88
CA ARG A 87 11.46 -17.06 -7.40
C ARG A 87 11.42 -18.37 -6.63
N CYS A 88 11.57 -19.48 -7.35
CA CYS A 88 11.81 -20.81 -6.79
C CYS A 88 12.82 -21.54 -7.67
N GLY A 89 14.10 -21.50 -7.29
CA GLY A 89 15.20 -21.93 -8.15
C GLY A 89 15.22 -21.12 -9.46
N ASN A 90 15.08 -21.80 -10.60
CA ASN A 90 15.08 -21.17 -11.92
C ASN A 90 13.69 -20.67 -12.37
N LEU A 91 12.63 -20.99 -11.63
CA LEU A 91 11.28 -20.50 -11.92
C LEU A 91 11.11 -19.11 -11.33
N LYS A 92 10.53 -18.19 -12.11
CA LYS A 92 10.25 -16.81 -11.66
C LYS A 92 8.95 -16.27 -12.23
N SER A 93 8.33 -15.33 -11.49
CA SER A 93 7.19 -14.52 -11.95
C SER A 93 7.29 -13.14 -11.34
N ASP A 94 7.02 -12.10 -12.12
CA ASP A 94 6.74 -10.78 -11.59
C ASP A 94 5.36 -10.78 -10.91
N VAL A 95 5.28 -10.18 -9.73
CA VAL A 95 4.10 -10.20 -8.87
C VAL A 95 3.87 -8.85 -8.20
N HIS A 96 2.62 -8.59 -7.82
CA HIS A 96 2.23 -7.52 -6.93
C HIS A 96 1.82 -8.05 -5.57
N LEU A 97 2.23 -7.34 -4.51
CA LEU A 97 1.77 -7.56 -3.14
C LEU A 97 0.70 -6.53 -2.77
N ILE A 98 -0.45 -7.03 -2.30
CA ILE A 98 -1.61 -6.20 -1.94
C ILE A 98 -2.13 -6.57 -0.54
N PRO A 99 -2.21 -5.65 0.43
CA PRO A 99 -1.72 -4.26 0.35
C PRO A 99 -0.19 -4.21 0.23
N PRO A 100 0.42 -3.06 -0.13
CA PRO A 100 1.87 -2.90 -0.08
C PRO A 100 2.43 -3.20 1.33
N PRO A 101 3.51 -3.98 1.46
CA PRO A 101 4.16 -4.20 2.74
C PRO A 101 4.65 -2.91 3.37
N MET A 102 4.39 -2.76 4.67
CA MET A 102 4.89 -1.64 5.45
C MET A 102 6.13 -2.08 6.25
N SER A 103 7.12 -1.19 6.36
CA SER A 103 8.28 -1.44 7.22
C SER A 103 7.84 -1.62 8.66
N TYR A 104 8.44 -2.60 9.34
CA TYR A 104 8.17 -2.89 10.74
C TYR A 104 9.38 -2.53 11.58
N THR A 105 9.18 -1.66 12.57
CA THR A 105 10.25 -1.26 13.51
C THR A 105 9.95 -1.84 14.89
N LYS A 106 10.91 -2.57 15.45
CA LYS A 106 10.84 -3.11 16.81
C LYS A 106 12.00 -2.55 17.62
N ALA A 107 11.69 -1.95 18.77
CA ALA A 107 12.68 -1.67 19.79
C ALA A 107 13.00 -2.98 20.53
N ALA A 108 14.24 -3.42 20.45
CA ALA A 108 14.82 -4.46 21.29
C ALA A 108 15.63 -3.81 22.42
N ASP A 109 16.08 -4.61 23.39
CA ASP A 109 16.69 -4.14 24.64
C ASP A 109 17.94 -3.26 24.45
N PHE A 110 18.60 -3.35 23.29
CA PHE A 110 19.83 -2.59 22.97
C PHE A 110 19.84 -1.95 21.57
N GLU A 111 18.87 -2.25 20.70
CA GLU A 111 18.85 -1.79 19.30
C GLU A 111 17.44 -1.59 18.77
N ILE A 112 17.28 -0.64 17.85
CA ILE A 112 16.04 -0.46 17.08
C ILE A 112 16.23 -1.14 15.73
N MET A 113 15.54 -2.25 15.51
CA MET A 113 15.58 -2.98 14.24
C MET A 113 14.42 -2.55 13.36
N THR A 114 14.70 -2.12 12.14
CA THR A 114 13.69 -1.84 11.12
C THR A 114 13.78 -2.89 10.02
N CYS A 115 12.67 -3.55 9.73
CA CYS A 115 12.57 -4.66 8.79
C CYS A 115 11.70 -4.25 7.60
N CYS A 116 12.17 -4.53 6.39
CA CYS A 116 11.45 -4.30 5.13
C CYS A 116 11.35 -5.61 4.35
N ILE A 117 10.25 -5.81 3.62
CA ILE A 117 10.15 -6.92 2.66
C ILE A 117 11.00 -6.59 1.43
N SER A 118 11.78 -7.57 0.95
CA SER A 118 12.58 -7.43 -0.26
C SER A 118 11.72 -7.53 -1.52
N SER A 119 12.14 -6.83 -2.58
CA SER A 119 11.52 -6.94 -3.91
C SER A 119 11.85 -8.27 -4.61
N GLU A 120 12.75 -9.08 -4.06
CA GLU A 120 12.99 -10.46 -4.50
C GLU A 120 12.52 -11.46 -3.45
N LEU A 121 11.48 -12.21 -3.80
CA LEU A 121 10.83 -13.21 -2.97
C LEU A 121 11.35 -14.61 -3.32
N ASN A 122 12.42 -15.06 -2.66
CA ASN A 122 13.06 -16.35 -2.90
C ASN A 122 12.46 -17.45 -2.00
N ILE A 123 11.77 -18.41 -2.62
CA ILE A 123 11.26 -19.60 -1.94
C ILE A 123 12.45 -20.52 -1.63
N ILE A 124 12.61 -20.84 -0.34
CA ILE A 124 13.70 -21.69 0.16
C ILE A 124 13.25 -23.12 0.48
N GLY A 125 11.94 -23.35 0.56
CA GLY A 125 11.39 -24.64 0.90
C GLY A 125 9.86 -24.62 1.04
N PHE A 126 9.32 -25.81 1.24
CA PHE A 126 7.89 -26.06 1.41
C PHE A 126 7.70 -26.80 2.73
N LEU A 127 6.66 -26.44 3.48
CA LEU A 127 6.31 -27.09 4.72
C LEU A 127 4.84 -27.51 4.67
N GLU A 128 4.54 -28.69 5.20
CA GLU A 128 3.16 -29.17 5.34
C GLU A 128 2.37 -28.25 6.26
N SER A 129 1.15 -27.87 5.86
CA SER A 129 0.27 -27.02 6.67
C SER A 129 0.03 -27.57 8.08
N SER A 130 -0.04 -28.90 8.21
CA SER A 130 -0.18 -29.62 9.48
C SER A 130 0.98 -29.36 10.45
N LYS A 131 2.15 -28.96 9.94
CA LYS A 131 3.35 -28.60 10.72
C LYS A 131 3.47 -27.12 11.03
N VAL A 132 2.72 -26.27 10.31
CA VAL A 132 2.80 -24.81 10.45
C VAL A 132 1.82 -24.30 11.52
N GLU A 133 0.78 -25.07 11.85
CA GLU A 133 -0.28 -24.67 12.79
C GLU A 133 -0.79 -23.24 12.49
N CYS A 134 -0.60 -22.29 13.41
CA CYS A 134 -1.05 -20.90 13.32
C CYS A 134 0.08 -19.97 13.77
N PRO A 135 1.11 -19.74 12.93
CA PRO A 135 2.23 -18.91 13.31
C PRO A 135 1.77 -17.46 13.47
N ALA A 136 2.36 -16.74 14.43
CA ALA A 136 2.10 -15.32 14.56
C ALA A 136 2.60 -14.57 13.31
N THR A 137 1.69 -13.99 12.53
CA THR A 137 2.00 -13.21 11.34
C THR A 137 1.86 -11.71 11.61
N LEU A 138 2.82 -10.90 11.17
CA LEU A 138 2.74 -9.43 11.26
C LEU A 138 1.66 -8.84 10.34
N SER A 139 1.60 -9.35 9.11
CA SER A 139 0.67 -8.88 8.08
C SER A 139 0.44 -9.97 7.03
N ARG A 140 -0.67 -9.86 6.30
CA ARG A 140 -1.04 -10.78 5.21
C ARG A 140 -1.21 -9.98 3.92
N HIS A 141 -0.62 -10.50 2.86
CA HIS A 141 -0.60 -9.86 1.55
C HIS A 141 -1.03 -10.85 0.49
N LEU A 142 -1.88 -10.41 -0.41
CA LEU A 142 -2.22 -11.14 -1.61
C LEU A 142 -1.09 -11.01 -2.62
N VAL A 143 -0.65 -12.15 -3.16
CA VAL A 143 0.37 -12.21 -4.22
C VAL A 143 -0.35 -12.43 -5.54
N LEU A 144 -0.29 -11.44 -6.44
CA LEU A 144 -0.94 -11.50 -7.75
C LEU A 144 0.11 -11.45 -8.86
N PRO A 145 0.00 -12.24 -9.93
CA PRO A 145 0.90 -12.11 -11.07
C PRO A 145 0.75 -10.72 -11.71
N GLN A 146 1.87 -10.09 -12.01
CA GLN A 146 1.87 -8.86 -12.81
C GLN A 146 1.46 -9.23 -14.23
N ARG A 147 0.42 -8.58 -14.75
CA ARG A 147 0.08 -8.71 -16.17
C ARG A 147 1.11 -7.89 -16.93
N ILE A 148 1.83 -8.54 -17.85
CA ILE A 148 2.66 -7.84 -18.83
C ILE A 148 1.68 -7.09 -19.73
N LEU A 149 1.46 -5.81 -19.46
CA LEU A 149 0.82 -4.91 -20.40
C LEU A 149 1.95 -4.44 -21.32
N ASP A 150 2.26 -5.22 -22.35
CA ASP A 150 3.08 -4.69 -23.44
C ASP A 150 2.29 -3.49 -24.00
N GLU A 151 2.88 -2.30 -24.01
CA GLU A 151 2.25 -1.05 -24.49
C GLU A 151 1.93 -1.06 -26.01
N SER A 152 1.85 -2.24 -26.62
CA SER A 152 1.68 -2.43 -28.05
C SER A 152 0.97 -3.72 -28.40
N THR A 153 -0.20 -4.02 -27.83
CA THR A 153 -1.30 -4.64 -28.61
C THR A 153 -2.57 -4.81 -27.79
N GLU A 154 -3.68 -4.58 -28.49
CA GLU A 154 -5.04 -4.89 -28.10
C GLU A 154 -5.20 -6.36 -27.67
N THR A 155 -6.16 -6.60 -26.77
CA THR A 155 -6.67 -7.88 -26.25
C THR A 155 -5.99 -8.44 -24.98
N ASN A 156 -6.76 -8.43 -23.89
CA ASN A 156 -6.56 -9.17 -22.62
C ASN A 156 -6.33 -10.70 -22.79
N GLU A 157 -6.36 -11.22 -24.03
CA GLU A 157 -6.30 -12.66 -24.32
C GLU A 157 -4.87 -13.19 -24.54
N ALA A 158 -3.92 -12.33 -24.92
CA ALA A 158 -2.53 -12.75 -25.15
C ALA A 158 -1.79 -13.06 -23.84
N SER A 159 -1.98 -12.25 -22.80
CA SER A 159 -1.34 -12.48 -21.48
C SER A 159 -1.86 -13.73 -20.77
N ALA A 160 -3.07 -14.19 -21.09
CA ALA A 160 -3.67 -15.39 -20.53
C ALA A 160 -3.08 -16.70 -21.10
N LYS A 161 -2.37 -16.63 -22.25
CA LYS A 161 -1.75 -17.79 -22.90
C LYS A 161 -0.35 -18.09 -22.39
N THR A 162 0.32 -17.13 -21.77
CA THR A 162 1.66 -17.34 -21.20
C THR A 162 1.54 -18.01 -19.83
N PRO A 163 2.18 -19.18 -19.63
CA PRO A 163 2.12 -19.87 -18.36
C PRO A 163 2.80 -19.03 -17.26
N SER A 164 2.07 -18.75 -16.19
CA SER A 164 2.59 -18.01 -15.03
C SER A 164 3.03 -18.97 -13.93
N PHE A 165 4.27 -18.83 -13.46
CA PHE A 165 4.76 -19.55 -12.29
C PHE A 165 3.89 -19.29 -11.06
N CYS A 166 3.36 -18.06 -10.88
CA CYS A 166 2.47 -17.74 -9.77
C CYS A 166 1.19 -18.60 -9.76
N VAL A 167 0.61 -18.85 -10.93
CA VAL A 167 -0.60 -19.68 -11.07
C VAL A 167 -0.29 -21.16 -10.81
N LEU A 168 0.81 -21.66 -11.37
CA LEU A 168 1.27 -23.03 -11.15
C LEU A 168 1.55 -23.29 -9.66
N LEU A 169 2.24 -22.35 -9.01
CA LEU A 169 2.58 -22.44 -7.60
C LEU A 169 1.33 -22.45 -6.72
N HIS A 170 0.39 -21.52 -6.94
CA HIS A 170 -0.89 -21.50 -6.20
C HIS A 170 -1.65 -22.83 -6.34
N GLY A 171 -1.73 -23.38 -7.55
CA GLY A 171 -2.35 -24.68 -7.81
C GLY A 171 -1.68 -25.80 -7.01
N ALA A 172 -0.35 -25.86 -7.05
CA ALA A 172 0.43 -26.89 -6.35
C ALA A 172 0.28 -26.80 -4.81
N LEU A 173 0.28 -25.60 -4.24
CA LEU A 173 0.13 -25.40 -2.80
C LEU A 173 -1.27 -25.77 -2.31
N LYS A 174 -2.30 -25.45 -3.11
CA LYS A 174 -3.69 -25.78 -2.78
C LYS A 174 -3.93 -27.29 -2.74
N VAL A 175 -3.36 -28.04 -3.70
CA VAL A 175 -3.54 -29.50 -3.79
C VAL A 175 -2.78 -30.23 -2.68
N ASN A 176 -1.54 -29.82 -2.42
CA ASN A 176 -0.68 -30.53 -1.46
C ASN A 176 -0.78 -29.99 -0.03
N THR A 177 -1.61 -28.96 0.21
CA THR A 177 -1.77 -28.28 1.50
C THR A 177 -0.42 -27.85 2.11
N PHE A 178 0.45 -27.28 1.27
CA PHE A 178 1.75 -26.75 1.67
C PHE A 178 1.70 -25.25 1.94
N VAL A 179 2.58 -24.79 2.82
CA VAL A 179 2.91 -23.39 3.04
C VAL A 179 4.34 -23.15 2.54
N LEU A 180 4.57 -21.97 1.97
CA LEU A 180 5.89 -21.57 1.49
C LEU A 180 6.72 -20.97 2.60
N LEU A 181 7.99 -21.34 2.66
CA LEU A 181 8.99 -20.63 3.45
C LEU A 181 9.70 -19.60 2.57
N TYR A 182 9.74 -18.37 3.06
CA TYR A 182 10.44 -17.25 2.45
C TYR A 182 11.39 -16.65 3.49
N LEU A 183 12.64 -16.39 3.08
CA LEU A 183 13.62 -15.66 3.88
C LEU A 183 13.59 -14.19 3.47
N ASN A 184 13.11 -13.33 4.37
CA ASN A 184 13.42 -11.90 4.29
C ASN A 184 14.93 -11.74 4.48
N GLN A 185 15.60 -11.23 3.47
CA GLN A 185 16.95 -10.67 3.63
C GLN A 185 16.77 -9.34 4.37
N PHE A 186 16.99 -9.33 5.69
CA PHE A 186 17.07 -8.11 6.47
C PHE A 186 18.31 -7.34 6.02
N LYS A 187 18.14 -6.12 5.52
CA LYS A 187 19.23 -5.16 5.30
C LYS A 187 19.21 -4.11 6.40
#